data_AF-A0A6G5A2L1-F1
#
_entry.id   AF-A0A6G5A2L1-F1
#
_cell.length_a   1.000
_cell.length_b   1.000
_cell.length_c   1.000
_cell.angle_alpha   90.00
_cell.angle_beta   90.00
_cell.angle_gamma   90.00
#
_symmetry.space_group_name_H-M   'P 1'
#
loop_
_entity.id
_entity.type
_entity.pdbx_description
1 polymer ?
#
loop_
_entity_poly.entity_id
_entity_poly.type
_entity_poly.pdbx_seq_one_letter_code
_entity_poly.pdbx_strand_id
1 'polypeptide(L)'
;MAFPAIAAFFLSALLFSPAFGQEHEASLNETKAEDYPIDQFMNTTEGIWVLNTTQRNPQFCKKDTNINMTANETYFLRSYQENDTIVNISLVGEFGHFAGDEDVRNLITIIGGETDVVAEVLLYRSQNNSCGVVLVTASSSEESLSWLDVRVRGRPNDTENKYEDCNRDFYIYVSAAKRTGHLRTQEIANDF
;
A
#
# COMPACT_ATOMS: atom_id res chain seq x y z
N MET A 1 4.14 91.78 2.95
CA MET A 1 3.83 91.57 4.39
C MET A 1 2.41 91.06 4.49
N ALA A 2 2.15 90.19 5.48
CA ALA A 2 0.90 89.51 5.85
C ALA A 2 0.59 88.15 5.18
N PHE A 3 0.98 87.08 5.90
CA PHE A 3 0.20 85.83 6.04
C PHE A 3 -0.98 86.11 7.00
N PRO A 4 -2.14 85.42 6.92
CA PRO A 4 -2.33 84.07 7.51
C PRO A 4 -3.32 83.23 6.66
N ALA A 5 -3.77 82.00 6.95
CA ALA A 5 -3.83 81.19 8.15
C ALA A 5 -3.86 79.70 7.75
N ILE A 6 -3.38 78.87 8.67
CA ILE A 6 -3.38 77.41 8.61
C ILE A 6 -4.81 76.89 8.79
N ALA A 7 -5.26 76.00 7.90
CA ALA A 7 -6.38 75.10 8.17
C ALA A 7 -5.85 73.66 8.05
N ALA A 8 -5.61 73.04 9.20
CA ALA A 8 -5.32 71.62 9.31
C ALA A 8 -6.63 70.84 9.17
N PHE A 9 -6.73 69.98 8.15
CA PHE A 9 -7.72 68.91 8.13
C PHE A 9 -6.98 67.58 8.30
N PHE A 10 -7.01 67.08 9.53
CA PHE A 10 -6.80 65.67 9.81
C PHE A 10 -7.99 64.90 9.26
N LEU A 11 -7.81 64.19 8.13
CA LEU A 11 -8.69 63.11 7.73
C LEU A 11 -7.96 61.80 7.95
N SER A 12 -8.28 61.20 9.08
CA SER A 12 -8.08 59.80 9.42
C SER A 12 -8.64 58.90 8.33
N ALA A 13 -7.77 58.37 7.46
CA ALA A 13 -8.08 57.21 6.63
C ALA A 13 -7.88 55.95 7.49
N LEU A 14 -8.93 55.58 8.23
CA LEU A 14 -9.07 54.26 8.81
C LEU A 14 -9.44 53.26 7.70
N LEU A 15 -8.63 52.20 7.64
CA LEU A 15 -9.01 50.83 7.29
C LEU A 15 -9.52 50.58 5.86
N PHE A 16 -8.59 50.28 4.97
CA PHE A 16 -8.68 49.07 4.13
C PHE A 16 -7.25 48.58 3.90
N SER A 17 -6.68 47.92 4.89
CA SER A 17 -5.70 46.89 4.56
C SER A 17 -6.48 45.83 3.79
N PRO A 18 -6.11 45.47 2.55
CA PRO A 18 -6.37 44.10 2.17
C PRO A 18 -5.51 43.30 3.14
N ALA A 19 -6.14 42.76 4.18
CA ALA A 19 -5.62 41.58 4.80
C ALA A 19 -5.60 40.57 3.67
N PHE A 20 -4.49 40.53 2.94
CA PHE A 20 -4.11 39.39 2.13
C PHE A 20 -3.81 38.31 3.17
N GLY A 21 -4.89 37.77 3.75
CA GLY A 21 -4.86 36.47 4.36
C GLY A 21 -4.40 35.59 3.24
N GLN A 22 -3.13 35.19 3.30
CA GLN A 22 -2.72 33.97 2.64
C GLN A 22 -3.59 32.91 3.27
N GLU A 23 -4.72 32.62 2.62
CA GLU A 23 -5.26 31.27 2.60
C GLU A 23 -4.08 30.44 2.15
N HIS A 24 -3.37 29.89 3.13
CA HIS A 24 -2.48 28.78 2.93
C HIS A 24 -3.44 27.64 2.58
N GLU A 25 -3.91 27.64 1.33
CA GLU A 25 -4.42 26.45 0.70
C GLU A 25 -3.30 25.44 0.92
N ALA A 26 -3.54 24.56 1.89
CA ALA A 26 -2.76 23.35 2.01
C ALA A 26 -2.94 22.70 0.65
N SER A 27 -1.95 22.89 -0.22
CA SER A 27 -1.80 22.06 -1.40
C SER A 27 -1.79 20.66 -0.82
N LEU A 28 -2.90 19.96 -0.98
CA LEU A 28 -2.88 18.52 -1.06
C LEU A 28 -1.82 18.29 -2.13
N ASN A 29 -0.59 18.00 -1.72
CA ASN A 29 0.33 17.31 -2.57
C ASN A 29 -0.49 16.10 -2.98
N GLU A 30 -0.99 16.10 -4.22
CA GLU A 30 -1.10 14.88 -4.97
C GLU A 30 0.33 14.36 -5.02
N THR A 31 0.72 13.70 -3.94
CA THR A 31 1.89 12.85 -3.91
C THR A 31 1.62 11.90 -5.05
N LYS A 32 2.34 12.07 -6.17
CA LYS A 32 2.43 11.05 -7.19
C LYS A 32 2.59 9.74 -6.41
N ALA A 33 1.67 8.81 -6.59
CA ALA A 33 1.74 7.51 -5.92
C ALA A 33 3.17 7.03 -6.12
N GLU A 34 3.91 6.88 -5.02
CA GLU A 34 5.30 6.49 -5.13
C GLU A 34 5.32 5.10 -5.73
N ASP A 35 6.17 4.93 -6.73
CA ASP A 35 6.17 3.75 -7.55
C ASP A 35 6.97 2.64 -6.86
N TYR A 36 6.29 1.53 -6.53
CA TYR A 36 6.86 0.46 -5.73
C TYR A 36 7.15 -0.81 -6.56
N PRO A 37 8.41 -1.02 -7.00
CA PRO A 37 8.78 -2.21 -7.76
C PRO A 37 8.68 -3.48 -6.92
N ILE A 38 7.77 -4.38 -7.28
CA ILE A 38 7.52 -5.65 -6.58
C ILE A 38 8.66 -6.64 -6.77
N ASP A 39 9.36 -6.59 -7.91
CA ASP A 39 10.57 -7.40 -8.15
C ASP A 39 11.66 -7.07 -7.13
N GLN A 40 11.84 -5.79 -6.79
CA GLN A 40 12.77 -5.39 -5.73
C GLN A 40 12.28 -5.87 -4.37
N PHE A 41 10.96 -5.84 -4.10
CA PHE A 41 10.37 -6.34 -2.86
C PHE A 41 10.48 -7.87 -2.73
N MET A 42 10.42 -8.61 -3.81
CA MET A 42 10.61 -10.06 -3.83
C MET A 42 12.10 -10.43 -3.71
N ASN A 43 13.03 -9.61 -4.22
CA ASN A 43 14.46 -9.91 -4.19
C ASN A 43 15.05 -9.93 -2.76
N THR A 44 14.90 -11.06 -2.09
CA THR A 44 15.42 -11.37 -0.76
C THR A 44 15.63 -12.88 -0.59
N THR A 45 16.52 -13.27 0.30
CA THR A 45 16.70 -14.66 0.75
C THR A 45 15.88 -14.96 2.01
N GLU A 46 15.33 -13.93 2.66
CA GLU A 46 14.44 -14.08 3.82
C GLU A 46 13.05 -14.54 3.37
N GLY A 47 12.33 -15.24 4.25
CA GLY A 47 10.92 -15.52 4.03
C GLY A 47 10.09 -14.23 4.04
N ILE A 48 9.11 -14.14 3.15
CA ILE A 48 8.15 -13.04 3.09
C ILE A 48 6.84 -13.55 3.70
N TRP A 49 6.51 -13.07 4.89
CA TRP A 49 5.37 -13.52 5.67
C TRP A 49 4.18 -12.58 5.50
N VAL A 50 2.97 -13.14 5.46
CA VAL A 50 1.74 -12.35 5.61
C VAL A 50 1.53 -12.08 7.09
N LEU A 51 1.58 -10.81 7.48
CA LEU A 51 1.38 -10.35 8.86
C LEU A 51 -0.08 -10.03 9.17
N ASN A 52 -0.75 -9.35 8.23
CA ASN A 52 -2.15 -8.96 8.34
C ASN A 52 -2.83 -9.12 6.98
N THR A 53 -4.12 -9.41 6.96
CA THR A 53 -4.85 -9.61 5.72
C THR A 53 -6.34 -9.26 5.86
N THR A 54 -6.95 -8.78 4.78
CA THR A 54 -8.41 -8.69 4.67
C THR A 54 -9.04 -9.91 4.00
N GLN A 55 -8.28 -10.98 3.76
CA GLN A 55 -8.82 -12.22 3.20
C GLN A 55 -9.86 -12.82 4.15
N ARG A 56 -11.05 -13.15 3.63
CA ARG A 56 -12.18 -13.64 4.43
C ARG A 56 -11.84 -14.91 5.23
N ASN A 57 -11.18 -15.86 4.57
CA ASN A 57 -10.73 -17.12 5.16
C ASN A 57 -9.19 -17.15 5.06
N PRO A 58 -8.48 -16.53 6.00
CA PRO A 58 -7.04 -16.34 5.89
C PRO A 58 -6.30 -17.67 6.04
N GLN A 59 -5.28 -17.86 5.20
CA GLN A 59 -4.32 -18.96 5.36
C GLN A 59 -3.32 -18.59 6.46
N PHE A 60 -3.33 -19.35 7.57
CA PHE A 60 -2.42 -19.08 8.69
C PHE A 60 -0.96 -19.38 8.35
N CYS A 61 -0.05 -18.61 8.96
CA CYS A 61 1.40 -18.74 8.77
C CYS A 61 1.83 -18.71 7.29
N LYS A 62 1.08 -18.00 6.45
CA LYS A 62 1.36 -17.88 5.02
C LYS A 62 2.70 -17.16 4.80
N LYS A 63 3.57 -17.81 4.03
CA LYS A 63 4.93 -17.38 3.76
C LYS A 63 5.35 -17.75 2.34
N ASP A 64 5.92 -16.79 1.64
CA ASP A 64 6.62 -17.00 0.38
C ASP A 64 8.12 -17.08 0.61
N THR A 65 8.78 -18.02 -0.04
CA THR A 65 10.25 -18.16 -0.02
C THR A 65 10.75 -18.24 -1.45
N ASN A 66 11.54 -17.25 -1.86
CA ASN A 66 12.15 -17.27 -3.17
C ASN A 66 13.14 -18.43 -3.30
N ILE A 67 13.02 -19.16 -4.38
CA ILE A 67 13.92 -20.26 -4.75
C ILE A 67 14.94 -19.74 -5.76
N ASN A 68 14.46 -19.03 -6.80
CA ASN A 68 15.28 -18.43 -7.83
C ASN A 68 14.54 -17.23 -8.44
N MET A 69 15.28 -16.25 -8.95
CA MET A 69 14.70 -15.07 -9.58
C MET A 69 15.55 -14.66 -10.78
N THR A 70 14.89 -14.30 -11.88
CA THR A 70 15.51 -13.70 -13.05
C THR A 70 15.10 -12.23 -13.15
N ALA A 71 15.47 -11.56 -14.24
CA ALA A 71 15.01 -10.20 -14.48
C ALA A 71 13.48 -10.09 -14.58
N ASN A 72 12.78 -11.09 -15.09
CA ASN A 72 11.36 -10.99 -15.47
C ASN A 72 10.42 -11.87 -14.65
N GLU A 73 10.97 -12.80 -13.88
CA GLU A 73 10.17 -13.78 -13.15
C GLU A 73 10.85 -14.19 -11.84
N THR A 74 10.04 -14.69 -10.92
CA THR A 74 10.50 -15.34 -9.70
C THR A 74 9.86 -16.72 -9.55
N TYR A 75 10.64 -17.68 -9.08
CA TYR A 75 10.21 -19.01 -8.69
C TYR A 75 10.22 -19.05 -7.17
N PHE A 76 9.08 -19.33 -6.57
CA PHE A 76 8.95 -19.28 -5.12
C PHE A 76 8.09 -20.41 -4.58
N LEU A 77 8.37 -20.77 -3.32
CA LEU A 77 7.57 -21.70 -2.56
C LEU A 77 6.64 -20.91 -1.64
N ARG A 78 5.33 -21.05 -1.88
CA ARG A 78 4.30 -20.56 -0.97
C ARG A 78 3.95 -21.67 0.01
N SER A 79 4.08 -21.37 1.29
CA SER A 79 3.74 -22.29 2.36
C SER A 79 2.70 -21.66 3.29
N TYR A 80 1.80 -22.47 3.83
CA TYR A 80 0.85 -22.06 4.84
C TYR A 80 0.44 -23.27 5.68
N GLN A 81 -0.12 -22.99 6.85
CA GLN A 81 -0.65 -24.02 7.73
C GLN A 81 -2.08 -24.35 7.34
N GLU A 82 -2.34 -25.64 7.17
CA GLU A 82 -3.67 -26.21 7.02
C GLU A 82 -3.84 -27.31 8.06
N ASN A 83 -4.75 -27.08 9.02
CA ASN A 83 -4.88 -27.88 10.24
C ASN A 83 -3.52 -28.00 10.97
N ASP A 84 -3.03 -29.22 11.20
CA ASP A 84 -1.73 -29.48 11.84
C ASP A 84 -0.59 -29.74 10.85
N THR A 85 -0.80 -29.42 9.56
CA THR A 85 0.18 -29.69 8.50
C THR A 85 0.60 -28.41 7.78
N ILE A 86 1.80 -28.42 7.22
CA ILE A 86 2.29 -27.34 6.35
C ILE A 86 2.13 -27.78 4.90
N VAL A 87 1.30 -27.03 4.18
CA VAL A 87 1.16 -27.17 2.72
C VAL A 87 2.24 -26.34 2.05
N ASN A 88 2.80 -26.86 0.96
CA ASN A 88 3.83 -26.20 0.16
C ASN A 88 3.42 -26.25 -1.31
N ILE A 89 3.41 -25.09 -1.96
CA ILE A 89 3.04 -24.94 -3.37
C ILE A 89 4.18 -24.23 -4.08
N SER A 90 4.69 -24.84 -5.15
CA SER A 90 5.66 -24.20 -6.05
C SER A 90 4.92 -23.33 -7.05
N LEU A 91 5.30 -22.06 -7.13
CA LEU A 91 4.68 -21.05 -7.96
C LEU A 91 5.73 -20.33 -8.81
N VAL A 92 5.29 -19.86 -9.97
CA VAL A 92 6.02 -18.91 -10.80
C VAL A 92 5.28 -17.58 -10.76
N GLY A 93 6.02 -16.49 -10.60
CA GLY A 93 5.49 -15.15 -10.66
C GLY A 93 6.17 -14.36 -11.77
N GLU A 94 5.40 -13.91 -12.76
CA GLU A 94 5.89 -13.06 -13.84
C GLU A 94 5.72 -11.59 -13.46
N PHE A 95 6.82 -10.82 -13.49
CA PHE A 95 6.79 -9.40 -13.18
C PHE A 95 6.21 -8.59 -14.34
N GLY A 96 5.35 -7.64 -14.01
CA GLY A 96 4.71 -6.76 -14.96
C GLY A 96 4.28 -5.44 -14.35
N HIS A 97 3.40 -4.74 -15.05
CA HIS A 97 3.01 -3.37 -14.77
C HIS A 97 1.52 -3.27 -14.48
N PHE A 98 1.15 -2.65 -13.36
CA PHE A 98 -0.23 -2.35 -13.01
C PHE A 98 -0.60 -0.93 -13.45
N ALA A 99 -1.83 -0.74 -13.92
CA ALA A 99 -2.43 0.56 -14.24
C ALA A 99 -1.73 1.41 -15.34
N GLY A 100 -0.96 0.79 -16.24
CA GLY A 100 -0.40 1.47 -17.42
C GLY A 100 0.88 2.27 -17.15
N ASP A 101 1.49 2.12 -15.97
CA ASP A 101 2.83 2.62 -15.70
C ASP A 101 3.88 1.64 -16.25
N GLU A 102 4.38 1.91 -17.46
CA GLU A 102 5.37 1.06 -18.15
C GLU A 102 6.77 1.12 -17.51
N ASP A 103 7.02 2.06 -16.59
CA ASP A 103 8.34 2.24 -15.98
C ASP A 103 8.49 1.41 -14.70
N VAL A 104 7.38 0.93 -14.13
CA VAL A 104 7.36 0.38 -12.76
C VAL A 104 6.78 -1.03 -12.74
N ARG A 105 7.62 -2.00 -12.37
CA ARG A 105 7.20 -3.39 -12.21
C ARG A 105 6.57 -3.63 -10.84
N ASN A 106 5.34 -3.18 -10.64
CA ASN A 106 4.59 -3.33 -9.38
C ASN A 106 3.61 -4.51 -9.37
N LEU A 107 3.43 -5.22 -10.49
CA LEU A 107 2.55 -6.38 -10.62
C LEU A 107 3.35 -7.69 -10.69
N ILE A 108 2.81 -8.74 -10.08
CA ILE A 108 3.21 -10.12 -10.30
C ILE A 108 2.00 -10.93 -10.75
N THR A 109 2.10 -11.64 -11.87
CA THR A 109 1.08 -12.60 -12.32
C THR A 109 1.48 -13.98 -11.86
N ILE A 110 0.59 -14.70 -11.17
CA ILE A 110 0.89 -15.99 -10.54
C ILE A 110 0.49 -17.13 -11.47
N ILE A 111 1.41 -18.07 -11.69
CA ILE A 111 1.27 -19.21 -12.60
C ILE A 111 1.68 -20.50 -11.90
N GLY A 112 0.91 -21.56 -12.14
CA GLY A 112 1.19 -22.91 -11.64
C GLY A 112 0.69 -23.16 -10.22
N GLY A 113 0.88 -24.39 -9.75
CA GLY A 113 0.36 -24.85 -8.46
C GLY A 113 -1.17 -24.94 -8.41
N GLU A 114 -1.69 -25.51 -7.32
CA GLU A 114 -3.12 -25.47 -7.01
C GLU A 114 -3.42 -24.18 -6.23
N THR A 115 -3.52 -23.04 -6.93
CA THR A 115 -3.89 -21.75 -6.35
C THR A 115 -4.94 -21.04 -7.18
N ASP A 116 -5.83 -20.31 -6.50
CA ASP A 116 -6.82 -19.42 -7.09
C ASP A 116 -6.28 -17.99 -7.30
N VAL A 117 -5.13 -17.65 -6.70
CA VAL A 117 -4.47 -16.35 -6.85
C VAL A 117 -3.95 -16.21 -8.27
N VAL A 118 -4.35 -15.13 -8.94
CA VAL A 118 -3.97 -14.83 -10.33
C VAL A 118 -2.97 -13.69 -10.42
N ALA A 119 -3.05 -12.71 -9.51
CA ALA A 119 -2.22 -11.52 -9.57
C ALA A 119 -2.01 -10.90 -8.19
N GLU A 120 -0.87 -10.23 -8.00
CA GLU A 120 -0.59 -9.42 -6.82
C GLU A 120 0.06 -8.09 -7.22
N VAL A 121 -0.34 -6.99 -6.59
CA VAL A 121 0.16 -5.64 -6.88
C VAL A 121 0.72 -5.03 -5.60
N LEU A 122 1.96 -4.55 -5.65
CA LEU A 122 2.58 -3.83 -4.54
C LEU A 122 2.09 -2.38 -4.51
N LEU A 123 1.29 -2.06 -3.51
CA LEU A 123 0.69 -0.73 -3.32
C LEU A 123 1.52 0.19 -2.42
N TYR A 124 2.35 -0.40 -1.55
CA TYR A 124 3.23 0.30 -0.64
C TYR A 124 4.42 -0.57 -0.27
N ARG A 125 5.60 0.03 -0.03
CA ARG A 125 6.70 -0.63 0.67
C ARG A 125 7.41 0.35 1.59
N SER A 126 7.93 -0.14 2.71
CA SER A 126 8.83 0.64 3.55
C SER A 126 10.13 0.95 2.80
N GLN A 127 10.80 2.04 3.19
CA GLN A 127 12.03 2.51 2.53
C GLN A 127 13.13 1.44 2.47
N ASN A 128 13.22 0.59 3.50
CA ASN A 128 14.19 -0.49 3.62
C ASN A 128 13.68 -1.85 3.09
N ASN A 129 12.52 -1.89 2.44
CA ASN A 129 11.84 -3.10 1.96
C ASN A 129 11.52 -4.13 3.07
N SER A 130 11.50 -3.73 4.34
CA SER A 130 11.16 -4.63 5.45
C SER A 130 9.70 -5.11 5.40
N CYS A 131 8.81 -4.30 4.84
CA CYS A 131 7.40 -4.62 4.71
C CYS A 131 6.78 -3.94 3.49
N GLY A 132 5.59 -4.41 3.10
CA GLY A 132 4.78 -3.79 2.06
C GLY A 132 3.31 -4.13 2.18
N VAL A 133 2.48 -3.39 1.45
CA VAL A 133 1.04 -3.64 1.31
C VAL A 133 0.79 -4.16 -0.10
N VAL A 134 0.18 -5.32 -0.19
CA VAL A 134 -0.04 -6.04 -1.45
C VAL A 134 -1.53 -6.22 -1.67
N LEU A 135 -2.03 -5.78 -2.83
CA LEU A 135 -3.36 -6.16 -3.30
C LEU A 135 -3.26 -7.51 -3.99
N VAL A 136 -3.98 -8.49 -3.49
CA VAL A 136 -4.05 -9.83 -4.07
C VAL A 136 -5.38 -9.97 -4.79
N THR A 137 -5.35 -10.54 -5.99
CA THR A 137 -6.53 -10.89 -6.77
C THR A 137 -6.52 -12.39 -7.04
N ALA A 138 -7.66 -13.03 -6.78
CA ALA A 138 -7.93 -14.43 -7.07
C ALA A 138 -9.13 -14.57 -8.00
N SER A 139 -9.13 -15.62 -8.79
CA SER A 139 -10.25 -16.01 -9.64
C SER A 139 -11.00 -17.16 -8.99
N SER A 140 -12.29 -16.96 -8.70
CA SER A 140 -13.21 -18.04 -8.36
C SER A 140 -14.14 -18.33 -9.54
N SER A 141 -14.84 -19.47 -9.50
CA SER A 141 -15.78 -19.88 -10.55
C SER A 141 -16.93 -18.91 -10.80
N GLU A 142 -17.22 -18.02 -9.83
CA GLU A 142 -18.37 -17.11 -9.89
C GLU A 142 -17.94 -15.64 -9.97
N GLU A 143 -16.84 -15.24 -9.31
CA GLU A 143 -16.39 -13.84 -9.25
C GLU A 143 -14.88 -13.70 -9.04
N SER A 144 -14.32 -12.54 -9.41
CA SER A 144 -12.97 -12.14 -8.99
C SER A 144 -13.00 -11.64 -7.55
N LEU A 145 -12.15 -12.22 -6.70
CA LEU A 145 -11.99 -11.82 -5.31
C LEU A 145 -10.70 -11.02 -5.14
N SER A 146 -10.74 -9.96 -4.34
CA SER A 146 -9.56 -9.18 -4.01
C SER A 146 -9.47 -8.94 -2.51
N TRP A 147 -8.25 -8.92 -1.98
CA TRP A 147 -7.96 -8.57 -0.60
C TRP A 147 -6.59 -7.89 -0.48
N LEU A 148 -6.33 -7.26 0.66
CA LEU A 148 -5.06 -6.64 0.96
C LEU A 148 -4.29 -7.51 1.95
N ASP A 149 -2.99 -7.63 1.75
CA ASP A 149 -2.04 -8.26 2.67
C ASP A 149 -1.01 -7.22 3.12
N VAL A 150 -0.67 -7.21 4.41
CA VAL A 150 0.62 -6.70 4.89
C VAL A 150 1.62 -7.83 4.80
N ARG A 151 2.69 -7.64 4.04
CA ARG A 151 3.78 -8.61 3.92
C ARG A 151 5.04 -8.07 4.56
N VAL A 152 5.78 -8.92 5.26
CA VAL A 152 7.03 -8.57 5.94
C VAL A 152 8.15 -9.51 5.57
N ARG A 153 9.36 -8.99 5.43
CA ARG A 153 10.57 -9.78 5.20
C ARG A 153 11.19 -10.22 6.52
N GLY A 154 11.63 -11.47 6.55
CA GLY A 154 12.15 -12.10 7.75
C GLY A 154 11.03 -12.54 8.68
N ARG A 155 11.39 -13.28 9.72
CA ARG A 155 10.40 -13.76 10.70
C ARG A 155 9.78 -12.55 11.42
N PRO A 156 8.44 -12.44 11.46
CA PRO A 156 7.79 -11.38 12.22
C PRO A 156 8.24 -11.39 13.68
N ASN A 157 8.47 -10.19 14.22
CA ASN A 157 8.78 -9.99 15.63
C ASN A 157 7.87 -8.87 16.15
N ASP A 158 6.93 -9.24 17.01
CA ASP A 158 5.85 -8.35 17.48
C ASP A 158 6.34 -7.26 18.44
N THR A 159 7.61 -7.31 18.89
CA THR A 159 8.19 -6.30 19.77
C THR A 159 8.81 -5.12 19.03
N GLU A 160 8.93 -5.19 17.70
CA GLU A 160 9.58 -4.15 16.90
C GLU A 160 8.55 -3.29 16.18
N ASN A 161 8.67 -1.97 16.31
CA ASN A 161 7.87 -0.98 15.57
C ASN A 161 8.22 -0.92 14.06
N LYS A 162 8.87 -1.95 13.54
CA LYS A 162 9.49 -2.03 12.20
C LYS A 162 8.47 -2.05 11.06
N TYR A 163 7.20 -2.30 11.37
CA TYR A 163 6.12 -2.48 10.39
C TYR A 163 4.99 -1.46 10.54
N GLU A 164 5.16 -0.43 11.39
CA GLU A 164 4.13 0.58 11.67
C GLU A 164 3.64 1.28 10.40
N ASP A 165 4.57 1.67 9.53
CA ASP A 165 4.23 2.36 8.28
C ASP A 165 3.37 1.49 7.36
N CYS A 166 3.71 0.21 7.20
CA CYS A 166 2.90 -0.71 6.38
C CYS A 166 1.53 -0.97 6.99
N ASN A 167 1.42 -1.05 8.32
CA ASN A 167 0.12 -1.16 8.99
C ASN A 167 -0.72 0.10 8.79
N ARG A 168 -0.13 1.29 8.91
CA ARG A 168 -0.80 2.57 8.64
C ARG A 168 -1.31 2.62 7.20
N ASP A 169 -0.45 2.35 6.22
CA ASP A 169 -0.81 2.37 4.80
C ASP A 169 -1.86 1.30 4.46
N PHE A 170 -1.77 0.11 5.07
CA PHE A 170 -2.80 -0.93 4.95
C PHE A 170 -4.18 -0.40 5.34
N TYR A 171 -4.32 0.28 6.48
CA TYR A 171 -5.61 0.82 6.90
C TYR A 171 -6.11 1.97 5.99
N ILE A 172 -5.20 2.73 5.38
CA ILE A 172 -5.55 3.73 4.36
C ILE A 172 -6.17 3.03 3.14
N TYR A 173 -5.50 2.01 2.60
CA TYR A 173 -6.00 1.25 1.45
C TYR A 173 -7.30 0.50 1.74
N VAL A 174 -7.41 -0.14 2.90
CA VAL A 174 -8.66 -0.79 3.35
C VAL A 174 -9.80 0.22 3.40
N SER A 175 -9.56 1.40 3.97
CA SER A 175 -10.57 2.46 4.06
C SER A 175 -11.00 2.98 2.69
N ALA A 176 -10.06 3.18 1.77
CA ALA A 176 -10.34 3.61 0.40
C ALA A 176 -11.16 2.56 -0.35
N ALA A 177 -10.77 1.29 -0.29
CA ALA A 177 -11.43 0.21 -1.02
C ALA A 177 -12.84 -0.10 -0.50
N LYS A 178 -13.11 0.13 0.79
CA LYS A 178 -14.48 0.10 1.34
C LYS A 178 -15.37 1.20 0.77
N ARG A 179 -14.84 2.41 0.54
CA ARG A 179 -15.62 3.53 -0.02
C ARG A 179 -15.96 3.31 -1.50
N THR A 180 -15.07 2.69 -2.25
CA THR A 180 -15.24 2.44 -3.69
C THR A 180 -15.96 1.12 -4.00
N GLY A 181 -16.30 0.33 -2.97
CA GLY A 181 -16.93 -0.99 -3.14
C GLY A 181 -16.00 -2.04 -3.77
N HIS A 182 -14.69 -1.76 -3.84
CA HIS A 182 -13.70 -2.64 -4.47
C HIS A 182 -13.33 -3.84 -3.57
N LEU A 183 -13.40 -3.67 -2.25
CA LEU A 183 -13.44 -4.79 -1.31
C LEU A 183 -14.92 -5.03 -0.95
N ARG A 184 -15.49 -6.18 -1.32
CA ARG A 184 -16.80 -6.58 -0.79
C ARG A 184 -16.67 -6.76 0.72
N THR A 185 -17.15 -5.79 1.46
CA THR A 185 -17.21 -5.76 2.92
C THR A 185 -18.04 -6.92 3.45
N GLN A 186 -17.39 -7.87 4.11
CA GLN A 186 -17.98 -8.58 5.25
C GLN A 186 -16.92 -8.70 6.35
N GLU A 187 -17.28 -8.15 7.50
CA GLU A 187 -16.68 -8.24 8.84
C GLU A 187 -15.15 -8.37 8.90
N ILE A 188 -14.49 -7.23 9.20
CA ILE A 188 -13.24 -7.28 9.94
C ILE A 188 -13.56 -8.04 11.22
N ALA A 189 -12.96 -9.20 11.39
CA ALA A 189 -12.88 -9.86 12.68
C ALA A 189 -12.12 -8.92 13.62
N ASN A 190 -12.86 -8.01 14.25
CA ASN A 190 -12.43 -7.35 15.47
C ASN A 190 -12.52 -8.41 16.57
N ASP A 191 -11.44 -9.17 16.75
CA ASP A 191 -11.13 -9.82 18.02
C ASP A 191 -9.64 -10.13 18.06
N PHE A 192 -8.87 -9.12 18.48
CA PHE A 192 -7.64 -9.25 19.25
C PHE A 192 -7.64 -8.20 20.34
#